data_AF-Q2W854-F1
#
_entry.id   AF-Q2W854-F1
#
_cell.length_a   1.000
_cell.length_b   1.000
_cell.length_c   1.000
_cell.angle_alpha   90.00
_cell.angle_beta   90.00
_cell.angle_gamma   90.00
#
_symmetry.space_group_name_H-M   'P 1'
#
loop_
_entity.id
_entity.type
_entity.pdbx_description
1 polymer ?
#
loop_
_entity_poly.entity_id
_entity_poly.type
_entity_poly.pdbx_seq_one_letter_code
_entity_poly.pdbx_strand_id
1 'polypeptide(L)' 'MKRTDNTKALDAFLAKKAEFDAMLARLQTLSAEHFNWTPDEINWGHAGTMTHYAEMLKAISDSAFQEGEFAT' A
#
# COMPACT_ATOMS: atom_id res chain seq x y z
N MET A 1 39.50 -4.67 -5.10
CA MET A 1 38.15 -4.15 -4.80
C MET A 1 37.16 -5.29 -4.99
N LYS A 2 36.73 -5.96 -3.90
CA LYS A 2 35.73 -7.03 -4.00
C LYS A 2 34.38 -6.36 -4.28
N ARG A 3 33.92 -6.45 -5.52
CA ARG A 3 32.54 -6.12 -5.88
C ARG A 3 31.67 -7.15 -5.16
N THR A 4 31.04 -6.75 -4.07
CA THR A 4 30.12 -7.62 -3.33
C THR A 4 29.03 -8.04 -4.32
N ASP A 5 28.87 -9.34 -4.50
CA ASP A 5 27.84 -9.90 -5.37
C ASP A 5 26.49 -9.70 -4.68
N ASN A 6 25.85 -8.56 -5.01
CA ASN A 6 24.55 -8.18 -4.48
C ASN A 6 23.39 -8.84 -5.23
N THR A 7 23.66 -9.77 -6.15
CA THR A 7 22.62 -10.40 -7.00
C THR A 7 21.50 -11.00 -6.16
N LYS A 8 21.84 -11.73 -5.09
CA LYS A 8 20.83 -12.30 -4.18
C LYS A 8 19.95 -11.27 -3.49
N ALA A 9 20.52 -10.13 -3.09
CA ALA A 9 19.78 -9.05 -2.46
C ALA A 9 18.88 -8.33 -3.48
N LEU A 10 19.36 -8.15 -4.71
CA LEU A 10 18.58 -7.58 -5.80
C LEU A 10 17.40 -8.47 -6.18
N ASP A 11 17.63 -9.78 -6.33
CA ASP A 11 16.57 -10.74 -6.64
C ASP A 11 15.50 -10.76 -5.55
N ALA A 12 15.91 -10.77 -4.28
CA ALA A 12 14.99 -10.69 -3.14
C ALA A 12 14.19 -9.38 -3.14
N PHE A 13 14.84 -8.24 -3.42
CA PHE A 13 14.17 -6.95 -3.52
C PHE A 13 13.14 -6.93 -4.67
N LEU A 14 13.50 -7.41 -5.86
CA LEU A 14 12.59 -7.45 -7.01
C LEU A 14 11.38 -8.35 -6.76
N ALA A 15 11.58 -9.50 -6.11
CA ALA A 15 10.49 -10.37 -5.70
C ALA A 15 9.53 -9.64 -4.73
N LYS A 16 10.07 -8.96 -3.71
CA LYS A 16 9.24 -8.19 -2.77
C LYS A 16 8.57 -6.97 -3.40
N LYS A 17 9.21 -6.31 -4.35
CA LYS A 17 8.58 -5.24 -5.13
C LYS A 17 7.40 -5.79 -5.96
N ALA A 18 7.58 -6.92 -6.64
CA ALA A 18 6.51 -7.53 -7.42
C ALA A 18 5.31 -7.93 -6.55
N GLU A 19 5.56 -8.49 -5.36
CA GLU A 19 4.52 -8.76 -4.36
C GLU A 19 3.78 -7.47 -3.95
N PHE A 20 4.52 -6.38 -3.68
CA PHE A 20 3.95 -5.09 -3.32
C PHE A 20 3.09 -4.48 -4.45
N ASP A 21 3.60 -4.47 -5.68
CA ASP A 21 2.88 -3.96 -6.85
C ASP A 21 1.57 -4.75 -7.08
N ALA A 22 1.60 -6.08 -6.90
CA ALA A 22 0.42 -6.93 -7.02
C ALA A 22 -0.64 -6.62 -5.96
N MET A 23 -0.23 -6.33 -4.73
CA MET A 23 -1.16 -5.91 -3.66
C MET A 23 -1.80 -4.55 -3.98
N LEU A 24 -1.03 -3.58 -4.49
CA LEU A 24 -1.58 -2.29 -4.91
C LEU A 24 -2.60 -2.45 -6.05
N ALA A 25 -2.30 -3.26 -7.06
CA ALA A 25 -3.22 -3.52 -8.17
C ALA A 25 -4.53 -4.16 -7.70
N ARG A 26 -4.46 -5.06 -6.72
CA ARG A 26 -5.66 -5.65 -6.10
C ARG A 26 -6.51 -4.62 -5.37
N LEU A 27 -5.90 -3.70 -4.62
CA LEU A 27 -6.63 -2.61 -3.95
C LEU A 27 -7.24 -1.62 -4.93
N GLN A 28 -6.54 -1.29 -6.01
CA GLN A 28 -7.07 -0.45 -7.10
C GLN A 28 -8.29 -1.10 -7.76
N THR A 29 -8.22 -2.41 -8.03
CA THR A 29 -9.36 -3.16 -8.58
C THR A 29 -10.55 -3.14 -7.62
N LEU A 30 -10.32 -3.42 -6.34
CA LEU A 30 -11.37 -3.38 -5.31
C LEU A 30 -12.02 -1.99 -5.20
N SER A 31 -11.22 -0.93 -5.30
CA SER A 31 -11.72 0.46 -5.31
C SER A 31 -12.58 0.75 -6.54
N ALA A 32 -12.16 0.29 -7.73
CA ALA A 32 -12.93 0.41 -8.97
C ALA A 32 -14.26 -0.36 -8.90
N GLU A 33 -14.30 -1.46 -8.15
CA GLU A 33 -15.52 -2.24 -7.86
C GLU A 33 -16.31 -1.70 -6.65
N HIS A 34 -16.06 -0.45 -6.23
CA HIS A 34 -16.73 0.20 -5.10
C HIS A 34 -16.65 -0.61 -3.80
N PHE A 35 -15.52 -1.27 -3.57
CA PHE A 35 -15.29 -2.17 -2.43
C PHE A 35 -16.26 -3.36 -2.35
N ASN A 36 -16.90 -3.70 -3.47
CA ASN A 36 -18.00 -4.66 -3.55
C ASN A 36 -19.22 -4.27 -2.72
N TRP A 37 -19.42 -2.96 -2.49
CA TRP A 37 -20.60 -2.43 -1.83
C TRP A 37 -21.56 -1.78 -2.82
N THR A 38 -22.83 -2.02 -2.58
CA THR A 38 -23.98 -1.41 -3.21
C THR A 38 -24.40 -0.15 -2.44
N PRO A 39 -24.99 0.86 -3.09
CA PRO A 39 -25.40 2.09 -2.41
C PRO A 39 -26.32 1.87 -1.20
N ASP A 40 -27.20 0.86 -1.26
CA ASP A 40 -28.21 0.60 -0.23
C ASP A 40 -27.63 -0.03 1.04
N GLU A 41 -26.44 -0.63 1.00
CA GLU A 41 -25.81 -1.22 2.18
C GLU A 41 -24.85 -0.24 2.90
N ILE A 42 -24.46 0.85 2.25
CA ILE A 42 -23.51 1.83 2.79
C ILE A 42 -24.06 2.47 4.07
N ASN A 43 -23.25 2.46 5.13
CA ASN A 43 -23.58 3.02 6.43
C ASN A 43 -22.31 3.52 7.13
N TRP A 44 -22.46 4.05 8.35
CA TRP A 44 -21.33 4.60 9.11
C TRP A 44 -20.23 3.59 9.43
N GLY A 45 -20.55 2.30 9.52
CA GLY A 45 -19.53 1.23 9.65
C GLY A 45 -18.64 1.15 8.41
N HIS A 46 -19.24 1.20 7.22
CA HIS A 46 -18.50 1.24 5.94
C HIS A 46 -17.61 2.49 5.82
N ALA A 47 -18.13 3.65 6.25
CA ALA A 47 -17.32 4.87 6.32
C ALA A 47 -16.11 4.72 7.26
N GLY A 48 -16.31 4.09 8.43
CA GLY A 48 -15.22 3.79 9.37
C GLY A 48 -14.16 2.85 8.78
N THR A 49 -14.57 1.82 8.05
CA THR A 49 -13.64 0.93 7.32
C THR A 49 -12.82 1.69 6.29
N MET A 50 -13.42 2.63 5.55
CA MET A 50 -12.70 3.46 4.56
C MET A 50 -11.67 4.37 5.22
N THR A 51 -12.01 5.00 6.34
CA THR A 51 -11.05 5.79 7.13
C THR A 51 -9.86 4.92 7.53
N HIS A 52 -10.10 3.72 8.06
CA HIS A 52 -9.03 2.82 8.47
C HIS A 52 -8.09 2.43 7.30
N TYR A 53 -8.64 2.08 6.13
CA TYR A 53 -7.81 1.76 4.96
C TYR A 53 -7.00 2.96 4.47
N ALA A 54 -7.59 4.16 4.47
CA ALA A 54 -6.89 5.38 4.09
C ALA A 54 -5.72 5.70 5.04
N GLU A 55 -5.92 5.54 6.36
CA GLU A 55 -4.87 5.74 7.37
C GLU A 55 -3.69 4.78 7.17
N MET A 56 -3.96 3.51 6.86
CA MET A 56 -2.91 2.53 6.59
C MET A 56 -2.09 2.89 5.34
N LEU A 57 -2.76 3.27 4.24
CA LEU A 57 -2.09 3.71 3.02
C LEU A 57 -1.29 5.01 3.23
N LYS A 58 -1.84 5.92 4.05
CA LYS A 58 -1.14 7.14 4.44
C LYS A 58 0.12 6.81 5.23
N ALA A 59 0.06 5.94 6.24
CA ALA A 59 1.24 5.56 7.02
C ALA A 59 2.35 4.94 6.15
N ILE A 60 1.99 4.13 5.15
CA ILE A 60 2.95 3.58 4.18
C ILE A 60 3.57 4.70 3.33
N SER A 61 2.76 5.66 2.88
CA SER A 61 3.22 6.80 2.07
C SER A 61 4.13 7.73 2.87
N ASP A 62 3.69 8.15 4.06
CA ASP A 62 4.46 9.00 4.96
C ASP A 62 5.82 8.36 5.30
N SER A 63 5.87 7.04 5.52
CA SER A 63 7.11 6.28 5.73
C SER A 63 7.99 6.22 4.48
N ALA A 64 7.42 6.16 3.28
CA ALA A 64 8.17 6.08 2.03
C ALA A 64 8.75 7.44 1.62
N PHE A 65 8.09 8.54 1.97
CA PHE A 65 8.48 9.90 1.60
C PHE A 65 9.14 10.69 2.75
N GLN A 66 9.31 10.07 3.92
CA GLN A 66 9.85 10.71 5.14
C GLN A 66 9.04 11.95 5.60
N GLU A 67 7.77 12.04 5.21
CA GLU A 67 6.89 13.16 5.54
C GLU A 67 6.55 13.24 7.05
N GLY A 68 6.88 12.19 7.81
CA GLY A 68 6.77 12.16 9.28
C GLY A 68 7.99 12.70 10.05
N GLU A 69 9.17 12.84 9.42
CA GLU A 69 10.41 13.31 10.10
C GLU A 69 10.74 14.79 9.85
N PHE A 70 10.08 15.46 8.90
CA PHE A 70 10.33 16.88 8.58
C PHE A 70 9.13 17.82 8.81
N ALA A 71 8.13 17.40 9.59
CA ALA A 71 7.00 18.25 9.99
C ALA A 71 7.23 19.04 11.30
N THR A 72 8.48 19.21 11.75
CA THR A 72 8.85 20.03 12.93
C THR A 72 10.03 20.93 12.66
#